data_AF-A0A2S6SZ77-F1
#
_entry.id   AF-A0A2S6SZ77-F1
#
_cell.length_a   1.000
_cell.length_b   1.000
_cell.length_c   1.000
_cell.angle_alpha   90.00
_cell.angle_beta   90.00
_cell.angle_gamma   90.00
#
_symmetry.space_group_name_H-M   'P 1'
#
loop_
_entity.id
_entity.type
_entity.pdbx_description
1 polymer ?
#
loop_
_entity_poly.entity_id
_entity_poly.type
_entity_poly.pdbx_seq_one_letter_code
_entity_poly.pdbx_strand_id
1 'polypeptide(L)'
;MVKKYKKVFSISLEQGYRNYTVRDLIDLKGKKKLTQIHVSTPEEAAAAEEASIDLLLVRACPELHSIRKAAPKTFMTVSIPFIKYASKDHIVKDSLEVIEMGVDSITCGSWNLDFMKYLNGFQIPFQGHAGLVPRRSTWTGGIKAVGKTYQEAIKLYKQIKDIEDSGAWSVEIECVPHKVMEAISKNTSLVTISIGSGNKSDVQFLFAEDILGCSSIKLPRHAKKYRDFNRFYQKMQKERINAFKEYKKDVLQNNFPLKKHSIDIENKEIEKFQKYLSQEK
;
A
#
# COMPACT_ATOMS: atom_id res chain seq x y z
N MET A 1 18.28 -21.37 -4.55
CA MET A 1 17.38 -22.22 -3.73
C MET A 1 15.95 -21.89 -4.11
N VAL A 2 15.15 -22.88 -4.52
CA VAL A 2 13.72 -22.66 -4.81
C VAL A 2 13.03 -22.26 -3.50
N LYS A 3 12.35 -21.10 -3.49
CA LYS A 3 11.64 -20.60 -2.30
C LYS A 3 10.51 -21.57 -1.99
N LYS A 4 10.62 -22.34 -0.90
CA LYS A 4 9.59 -23.30 -0.50
C LYS A 4 8.43 -22.55 0.14
N TYR A 5 7.37 -22.31 -0.61
CA TYR A 5 6.15 -21.73 -0.09
C TYR A 5 5.50 -22.65 0.96
N LYS A 6 4.81 -22.03 1.92
CA LYS A 6 4.02 -22.67 2.96
C LYS A 6 2.60 -22.87 2.46
N LYS A 7 2.03 -24.05 2.68
CA LYS A 7 0.59 -24.27 2.52
C LYS A 7 -0.12 -23.58 3.69
N VAL A 8 -1.13 -22.78 3.40
CA VAL A 8 -1.93 -22.06 4.40
C VAL A 8 -3.42 -22.22 4.09
N PHE A 9 -4.25 -21.98 5.09
CA PHE A 9 -5.68 -21.72 4.92
C PHE A 9 -5.93 -20.23 5.17
N SER A 10 -6.81 -19.62 4.38
CA SER A 10 -7.42 -18.33 4.74
C SER A 10 -8.39 -18.51 5.91
N ILE A 11 -8.88 -17.40 6.47
CA ILE A 11 -9.96 -17.44 7.49
C ILE A 11 -11.26 -18.06 6.93
N SER A 12 -11.47 -17.96 5.61
CA SER A 12 -12.58 -18.57 4.87
C SER A 12 -12.31 -20.03 4.46
N LEU A 13 -11.27 -20.66 5.02
CA LEU A 13 -10.85 -22.05 4.74
C LEU A 13 -10.42 -22.31 3.29
N GLU A 14 -10.05 -21.27 2.55
CA GLU A 14 -9.48 -21.42 1.21
C GLU A 14 -8.01 -21.83 1.32
N GLN A 15 -7.63 -22.88 0.58
CA GLN A 15 -6.24 -23.31 0.52
C GLN A 15 -5.41 -22.38 -0.36
N GLY A 16 -4.22 -22.05 0.11
CA GLY A 16 -3.29 -21.20 -0.63
C GLY A 16 -1.84 -21.46 -0.27
N TYR A 17 -0.97 -20.64 -0.84
CA TYR A 17 0.46 -20.65 -0.58
C TYR A 17 0.94 -19.29 -0.11
N ARG A 18 1.88 -19.26 0.83
CA ARG A 18 2.54 -18.03 1.30
C ARG A 18 4.05 -18.21 1.39
N ASN A 19 4.79 -17.13 1.18
CA ASN A 19 6.23 -17.10 1.33
C ASN A 19 6.64 -17.19 2.82
N TYR A 20 5.82 -16.65 3.72
CA TYR A 20 5.95 -16.72 5.18
C TYR A 20 4.58 -16.82 5.85
N THR A 21 4.55 -17.39 7.04
CA THR A 21 3.47 -17.24 8.03
C THR A 21 3.92 -16.30 9.15
N VAL A 22 3.00 -15.84 10.01
CA VAL A 22 3.35 -15.06 11.21
C VAL A 22 4.37 -15.79 12.09
N ARG A 23 4.23 -17.12 12.26
CA ARG A 23 5.19 -17.94 13.01
C ARG A 23 6.58 -17.90 12.38
N ASP A 24 6.67 -18.06 11.05
CA ASP A 24 7.96 -17.96 10.34
C ASP A 24 8.60 -16.57 10.57
N LEU A 25 7.81 -15.49 10.52
CA LEU A 25 8.33 -14.13 10.72
C LEU A 25 8.87 -13.92 12.13
N ILE A 26 8.16 -14.42 13.15
CA ILE A 26 8.64 -14.40 14.55
C ILE A 26 9.92 -15.24 14.69
N ASP A 27 9.98 -16.43 14.08
CA ASP A 27 11.16 -17.30 14.15
C ASP A 27 12.39 -16.74 13.45
N LEU A 28 12.19 -15.90 12.44
CA LEU A 28 13.24 -15.20 11.69
C LEU A 28 13.75 -13.93 12.36
N LYS A 29 13.06 -13.44 13.40
CA LYS A 29 13.47 -12.26 14.18
C LYS A 29 14.93 -12.39 14.62
N GLY A 30 15.72 -11.35 14.36
CA GLY A 30 17.16 -11.30 14.66
C GLY A 30 18.05 -12.22 13.82
N LYS A 31 17.49 -13.08 12.96
CA LYS A 31 18.23 -14.07 12.16
C LYS A 31 18.30 -13.70 10.68
N LYS A 32 17.25 -13.09 10.14
CA LYS A 32 17.15 -12.72 8.72
C LYS A 32 16.60 -11.32 8.55
N LYS A 33 17.26 -10.53 7.71
CA LYS A 33 16.77 -9.23 7.28
C LYS A 33 15.70 -9.40 6.20
N LEU A 34 14.56 -8.73 6.36
CA LEU A 34 13.43 -8.79 5.43
C LEU A 34 13.10 -7.41 4.85
N THR A 35 12.41 -7.43 3.71
CA THR A 35 11.91 -6.24 3.01
C THR A 35 10.39 -6.13 3.12
N GLN A 36 9.88 -4.93 3.41
CA GLN A 36 8.46 -4.62 3.30
C GLN A 36 8.30 -3.39 2.41
N ILE A 37 7.30 -3.37 1.54
CA ILE A 37 6.93 -2.16 0.82
C ILE A 37 5.42 -1.93 0.86
N HIS A 38 5.02 -0.66 0.81
CA HIS A 38 3.62 -0.30 0.64
C HIS A 38 3.29 -0.22 -0.85
N VAL A 39 2.34 -1.02 -1.33
CA VAL A 39 1.83 -0.98 -2.71
C VAL A 39 0.38 -0.50 -2.74
N SER A 40 0.00 0.14 -3.85
CA SER A 40 -1.34 0.71 -4.04
C SER A 40 -2.09 0.13 -5.22
N THR A 41 -1.41 -0.54 -6.17
CA THR A 41 -2.04 -1.09 -7.37
C THR A 41 -1.70 -2.58 -7.59
N PRO A 42 -2.50 -3.31 -8.39
CA PRO A 42 -2.19 -4.69 -8.76
C PRO A 42 -0.84 -4.83 -9.49
N GLU A 43 -0.47 -3.87 -10.35
CA GLU A 43 0.79 -3.89 -11.09
C GLU A 43 1.99 -3.76 -10.15
N GLU A 44 1.91 -2.86 -9.15
CA GLU A 44 2.95 -2.73 -8.12
C GLU A 44 3.09 -4.01 -7.31
N ALA A 45 1.97 -4.66 -6.95
CA ALA A 45 1.98 -5.92 -6.21
C ALA A 45 2.56 -7.09 -7.02
N ALA A 46 2.17 -7.23 -8.29
CA ALA A 46 2.73 -8.23 -9.19
C ALA A 46 4.24 -8.06 -9.35
N ALA A 47 4.69 -6.82 -9.59
CA ALA A 47 6.11 -6.50 -9.70
C ALA A 47 6.86 -6.81 -8.39
N ALA A 48 6.26 -6.53 -7.23
CA ALA A 48 6.85 -6.83 -5.93
C ALA A 48 7.00 -8.33 -5.66
N GLU A 49 6.00 -9.14 -6.04
CA GLU A 49 6.06 -10.60 -5.92
C GLU A 49 7.14 -11.19 -6.84
N GLU A 50 7.20 -10.74 -8.10
CA GLU A 50 8.25 -11.17 -9.05
C GLU A 50 9.65 -10.77 -8.57
N ALA A 51 9.80 -9.56 -8.04
CA ALA A 51 11.04 -9.08 -7.42
C ALA A 51 11.36 -9.76 -6.08
N SER A 52 10.51 -10.67 -5.60
CA SER A 52 10.68 -11.41 -4.35
C SER A 52 10.76 -10.54 -3.09
N ILE A 53 10.04 -9.40 -3.06
CA ILE A 53 9.81 -8.63 -1.83
C ILE A 53 9.19 -9.56 -0.77
N ASP A 54 9.64 -9.44 0.48
CA ASP A 54 9.23 -10.37 1.53
C ASP A 54 7.80 -10.10 2.01
N LEU A 55 7.45 -8.83 2.26
CA LEU A 55 6.18 -8.43 2.85
C LEU A 55 5.55 -7.26 2.08
N LEU A 56 4.23 -7.27 1.94
CA LEU A 56 3.47 -6.14 1.41
C LEU A 56 2.65 -5.48 2.53
N LEU A 57 2.58 -4.15 2.48
CA LEU A 57 1.59 -3.37 3.18
C LEU A 57 0.64 -2.76 2.14
N VAL A 58 -0.67 -2.88 2.34
CA VAL A 58 -1.67 -2.33 1.42
C VAL A 58 -2.71 -1.56 2.22
N ARG A 59 -3.14 -0.39 1.75
CA ARG A 59 -4.29 0.27 2.35
C ARG A 59 -5.58 -0.39 1.86
N ALA A 60 -6.55 -0.62 2.75
CA ALA A 60 -7.87 -1.09 2.35
C ALA A 60 -8.48 -0.15 1.29
N CYS A 61 -8.74 -0.69 0.10
CA CYS A 61 -9.22 0.01 -1.08
C CYS A 61 -10.12 -0.93 -1.92
N PRO A 62 -10.92 -0.39 -2.86
CA PRO A 62 -11.77 -1.21 -3.73
C PRO A 62 -11.00 -2.27 -4.55
N GLU A 63 -9.73 -2.00 -4.86
CA GLU A 63 -8.87 -2.89 -5.64
C GLU A 63 -8.16 -3.97 -4.79
N LEU A 64 -8.40 -4.03 -3.48
CA LEU A 64 -7.67 -4.93 -2.58
C LEU A 64 -7.71 -6.39 -3.03
N HIS A 65 -8.85 -6.87 -3.55
CA HIS A 65 -8.96 -8.23 -4.10
C HIS A 65 -8.05 -8.44 -5.31
N SER A 66 -8.00 -7.47 -6.22
CA SER A 66 -7.12 -7.49 -7.40
C SER A 66 -5.64 -7.45 -6.99
N ILE A 67 -5.31 -6.64 -5.97
CA ILE A 67 -3.95 -6.55 -5.40
C ILE A 67 -3.56 -7.89 -4.76
N ARG A 68 -4.45 -8.51 -3.99
CA ARG A 68 -4.20 -9.84 -3.40
C ARG A 68 -3.96 -10.89 -4.48
N LYS A 69 -4.77 -10.90 -5.55
CA LYS A 69 -4.64 -11.81 -6.70
C LYS A 69 -3.36 -11.59 -7.51
N ALA A 70 -2.84 -10.37 -7.55
CA ALA A 70 -1.62 -10.04 -8.26
C ALA A 70 -0.35 -10.52 -7.55
N ALA A 71 -0.39 -10.62 -6.21
CA ALA A 71 0.71 -11.14 -5.40
C ALA A 71 0.25 -12.31 -4.51
N PRO A 72 -0.29 -13.42 -5.04
CA PRO A 72 -1.00 -14.41 -4.23
C PRO A 72 -0.14 -15.14 -3.19
N LYS A 73 1.19 -15.07 -3.30
CA LYS A 73 2.11 -15.82 -2.43
C LYS A 73 2.87 -14.95 -1.45
N THR A 74 2.85 -13.63 -1.60
CA THR A 74 3.60 -12.71 -0.73
C THR A 74 2.78 -12.38 0.52
N PHE A 75 3.37 -12.47 1.71
CA PHE A 75 2.69 -12.11 2.96
C PHE A 75 2.18 -10.66 2.87
N MET A 76 0.90 -10.44 3.15
CA MET A 76 0.23 -9.15 3.00
C MET A 76 -0.43 -8.69 4.28
N THR A 77 -0.01 -7.52 4.75
CA THR A 77 -0.65 -6.77 5.82
C THR A 77 -1.56 -5.70 5.22
N VAL A 78 -2.78 -5.54 5.73
CA VAL A 78 -3.70 -4.48 5.29
C VAL A 78 -3.96 -3.41 6.34
N SER A 79 -3.85 -2.14 5.94
CA SER A 79 -4.20 -0.99 6.76
C SER A 79 -5.68 -0.66 6.67
N ILE A 80 -6.36 -0.79 7.81
CA ILE A 80 -7.76 -0.46 7.99
C ILE A 80 -7.86 0.94 8.61
N PRO A 81 -8.50 1.93 7.92
CA PRO A 81 -8.60 3.29 8.44
C PRO A 81 -9.50 3.36 9.69
N PHE A 82 -8.89 3.54 10.88
CA PHE A 82 -9.63 3.55 12.14
C PHE A 82 -10.66 4.68 12.29
N ILE A 83 -10.48 5.77 11.54
CA ILE A 83 -11.28 7.00 11.63
C ILE A 83 -12.77 6.81 11.27
N LYS A 84 -13.13 5.66 10.70
CA LYS A 84 -14.52 5.35 10.31
C LYS A 84 -15.32 4.64 11.41
N TYR A 85 -14.70 4.31 12.54
CA TYR A 85 -15.32 3.46 13.55
C TYR A 85 -15.71 4.24 14.80
N ALA A 86 -17.01 4.19 15.11
CA ALA A 86 -17.59 4.73 16.34
C ALA A 86 -17.54 3.72 17.51
N SER A 87 -17.33 2.42 17.24
CA SER A 87 -17.36 1.35 18.25
C SER A 87 -16.36 0.22 17.94
N LYS A 88 -16.12 -0.64 18.93
CA LYS A 88 -15.30 -1.85 18.81
C LYS A 88 -15.92 -2.87 17.83
N ASP A 89 -17.24 -2.95 17.79
CA ASP A 89 -17.94 -3.93 16.94
C ASP A 89 -17.78 -3.59 15.46
N HIS A 90 -17.89 -2.31 15.09
CA HIS A 90 -17.73 -1.89 13.70
C HIS A 90 -16.32 -2.16 13.17
N ILE A 91 -15.29 -1.93 13.99
CA ILE A 91 -13.91 -2.12 13.55
C ILE A 91 -13.55 -3.61 13.42
N VAL A 92 -14.13 -4.48 14.26
CA VAL A 92 -13.95 -5.93 14.12
C VAL A 92 -14.67 -6.45 12.88
N LYS A 93 -15.90 -5.99 12.61
CA LYS A 93 -16.62 -6.36 11.39
C LYS A 93 -15.79 -6.07 10.13
N ASP A 94 -15.34 -4.83 9.97
CA ASP A 94 -14.50 -4.45 8.81
C ASP A 94 -13.17 -5.22 8.78
N SER A 95 -12.60 -5.55 9.95
CA SER A 95 -11.39 -6.37 10.02
C SER A 95 -11.62 -7.78 9.50
N LEU A 96 -12.74 -8.40 9.87
CA LEU A 96 -13.13 -9.73 9.40
C LEU A 96 -13.40 -9.72 7.88
N GLU A 97 -14.11 -8.72 7.36
CA GLU A 97 -14.36 -8.56 5.92
C GLU A 97 -13.05 -8.40 5.12
N VAL A 98 -12.07 -7.66 5.66
CA VAL A 98 -10.75 -7.53 5.03
C VAL A 98 -9.98 -8.86 5.04
N ILE A 99 -10.01 -9.60 6.14
CA ILE A 99 -9.30 -10.89 6.26
C ILE A 99 -9.93 -11.96 5.39
N GLU A 100 -11.26 -11.91 5.20
CA GLU A 100 -11.98 -12.77 4.27
C GLU A 100 -11.46 -12.64 2.83
N MET A 101 -10.89 -11.49 2.45
CA MET A 101 -10.23 -11.29 1.16
C MET A 101 -8.87 -12.02 1.04
N GLY A 102 -8.48 -12.82 2.03
CA GLY A 102 -7.27 -13.67 1.99
C GLY A 102 -5.97 -12.96 2.38
N VAL A 103 -6.07 -11.87 3.14
CA VAL A 103 -4.90 -11.14 3.67
C VAL A 103 -4.36 -11.87 4.91
N ASP A 104 -3.08 -11.68 5.21
CA ASP A 104 -2.37 -12.48 6.21
C ASP A 104 -2.29 -11.80 7.59
N SER A 105 -2.47 -10.48 7.61
CA SER A 105 -2.46 -9.63 8.80
C SER A 105 -3.17 -8.32 8.51
N ILE A 106 -3.55 -7.60 9.56
CA ILE A 106 -3.92 -6.17 9.44
C ILE A 106 -2.88 -5.28 10.14
N THR A 107 -2.95 -3.96 9.97
CA THR A 107 -2.22 -3.00 10.81
C THR A 107 -3.16 -2.15 11.65
N CYS A 108 -2.88 -2.08 12.94
CA CYS A 108 -3.60 -1.28 13.93
C CYS A 108 -2.89 0.04 14.21
N GLY A 109 -2.06 0.54 13.29
CA GLY A 109 -1.00 1.51 13.60
C GLY A 109 -1.39 2.74 14.45
N SER A 110 -2.60 3.28 14.30
CA SER A 110 -3.04 4.43 15.12
C SER A 110 -4.12 4.11 16.15
N TRP A 111 -4.50 2.84 16.27
CA TRP A 111 -5.56 2.38 17.16
C TRP A 111 -5.12 2.55 18.62
N ASN A 112 -6.09 2.57 19.54
CA ASN A 112 -5.78 2.48 20.97
C ASN A 112 -5.54 1.01 21.36
N LEU A 113 -4.93 0.81 22.54
CA LEU A 113 -4.58 -0.52 23.03
C LEU A 113 -5.81 -1.40 23.30
N ASP A 114 -6.93 -0.82 23.69
CA ASP A 114 -8.16 -1.57 23.98
C ASP A 114 -8.76 -2.19 22.70
N PHE A 115 -8.63 -1.50 21.57
CA PHE A 115 -9.08 -1.99 20.27
C PHE A 115 -8.14 -3.09 19.76
N MET A 116 -6.83 -2.92 19.95
CA MET A 116 -5.84 -3.97 19.64
C MET A 116 -6.10 -5.24 20.45
N LYS A 117 -6.28 -5.11 21.78
CA LYS A 117 -6.60 -6.24 22.67
C LYS A 117 -7.92 -6.92 22.31
N TYR A 118 -8.94 -6.15 21.97
CA TYR A 118 -10.24 -6.68 21.57
C TYR A 118 -10.13 -7.48 20.26
N LEU A 119 -9.43 -6.94 19.26
CA LEU A 119 -9.18 -7.63 18.00
C LEU A 119 -8.36 -8.92 18.20
N ASN A 120 -7.36 -8.89 19.09
CA ASN A 120 -6.58 -10.07 19.43
C ASN A 120 -7.43 -11.20 20.02
N GLY A 121 -8.58 -10.90 20.64
CA GLY A 121 -9.55 -11.89 21.10
C GLY A 121 -10.07 -12.82 20.00
N PHE A 122 -10.01 -12.39 18.74
CA PHE A 122 -10.35 -13.19 17.56
C PHE A 122 -9.14 -13.91 16.94
N GLN A 123 -7.95 -13.80 17.55
CA GLN A 123 -6.68 -14.35 17.05
C GLN A 123 -6.29 -13.85 15.66
N ILE A 124 -6.76 -12.66 15.29
CA ILE A 124 -6.41 -11.98 14.05
C ILE A 124 -4.98 -11.44 14.19
N PRO A 125 -4.02 -11.80 13.32
CA PRO A 125 -2.70 -11.21 13.36
C PRO A 125 -2.72 -9.73 13.01
N PHE A 126 -2.03 -8.92 13.81
CA PHE A 126 -1.87 -7.50 13.52
C PHE A 126 -0.47 -6.95 13.80
N GLN A 127 -0.11 -5.95 12.99
CA GLN A 127 1.06 -5.10 13.12
C GLN A 127 0.70 -3.82 13.89
N GLY A 128 1.46 -3.50 14.94
CA GLY A 128 1.38 -2.22 15.64
C GLY A 128 2.25 -1.12 14.99
N HIS A 129 2.17 0.11 15.51
CA HIS A 129 3.02 1.23 15.08
C HIS A 129 3.37 2.11 16.29
N ALA A 130 4.66 2.40 16.45
CA ALA A 130 5.23 3.27 17.47
C ALA A 130 6.26 4.25 16.86
N GLY A 131 6.70 5.23 17.65
CA GLY A 131 7.54 6.32 17.16
C GLY A 131 6.69 7.45 16.58
N LEU A 132 7.08 7.96 15.41
CA LEU A 132 6.28 8.96 14.71
C LEU A 132 5.05 8.29 14.07
N VAL A 133 3.92 8.28 14.77
CA VAL A 133 2.63 7.87 14.19
C VAL A 133 2.03 9.07 13.45
N PRO A 134 1.92 9.10 12.09
CA PRO A 134 1.58 10.32 11.36
C PRO A 134 0.24 10.96 11.76
N ARG A 135 -0.75 10.13 12.11
CA ARG A 135 -2.08 10.58 12.58
C ARG A 135 -2.06 11.22 13.96
N ARG A 136 -0.95 11.11 14.70
CA ARG A 136 -0.72 11.76 16.01
C ARG A 136 0.20 12.98 15.91
N SER A 137 0.49 13.45 14.69
CA SER A 137 1.42 14.56 14.46
C SER A 137 1.00 15.87 15.15
N THR A 138 -0.29 16.12 15.37
CA THR A 138 -0.76 17.28 16.13
C THR A 138 -0.35 17.21 17.61
N TRP A 139 -0.40 16.03 18.21
CA TRP A 139 0.05 15.79 19.59
C TRP A 139 1.56 15.91 19.74
N THR A 140 2.33 15.61 18.69
CA THR A 140 3.81 15.70 18.69
C THR A 140 4.34 17.04 18.18
N GLY A 141 3.45 17.98 17.81
CA GLY A 141 3.84 19.28 17.28
C GLY A 141 4.54 19.19 15.91
N GLY A 142 4.06 18.31 15.04
CA GLY A 142 4.51 18.11 13.66
C GLY A 142 5.17 16.75 13.40
N ILE A 143 5.69 16.61 12.17
CA ILE A 143 6.43 15.44 11.69
C ILE A 143 7.87 15.53 12.23
N LYS A 144 8.11 14.93 13.40
CA LYS A 144 9.39 15.00 14.12
C LYS A 144 9.89 13.62 14.53
N ALA A 145 11.21 13.50 14.66
CA ALA A 145 11.80 12.29 15.21
C ALA A 145 11.44 12.11 16.69
N VAL A 146 11.22 10.87 17.12
CA VAL A 146 10.83 10.50 18.49
C VAL A 146 11.95 9.69 19.16
N GLY A 147 12.13 9.86 20.47
CA GLY A 147 13.13 9.09 21.22
C GLY A 147 14.52 9.70 21.19
N LYS A 148 14.63 11.02 21.03
CA LYS A 148 15.92 11.74 21.00
C LYS A 148 16.51 11.95 22.39
N THR A 149 15.68 11.93 23.43
CA THR A 149 16.11 12.03 24.83
C THR A 149 15.88 10.71 25.55
N TYR A 150 16.58 10.51 26.67
CA TYR A 150 16.39 9.34 27.53
C TYR A 150 14.92 9.14 27.95
N GLN A 151 14.24 10.22 28.35
CA GLN A 151 12.84 10.16 28.77
C GLN A 151 11.90 9.79 27.60
N GLU A 152 12.13 10.33 26.40
CA GLU A 152 11.36 9.96 25.21
C GLU A 152 11.60 8.49 24.82
N ALA A 153 12.85 8.02 24.89
CA ALA A 153 13.19 6.64 24.58
C ALA A 153 12.53 5.65 25.56
N ILE A 154 12.45 5.98 26.85
CA ILE A 154 11.69 5.19 27.84
C ILE A 154 10.20 5.15 27.49
N LYS A 155 9.60 6.31 27.20
CA LYS A 155 8.18 6.39 26.84
C LYS A 155 7.87 5.55 25.60
N LEU A 156 8.72 5.64 24.58
CA LEU A 156 8.63 4.84 23.37
C LEU A 156 8.73 3.33 23.67
N TYR A 157 9.71 2.92 24.48
CA TYR A 157 9.87 1.52 24.84
C TYR A 157 8.68 0.97 25.61
N LYS A 158 8.15 1.73 26.58
CA LYS A 158 6.91 1.37 27.30
C LYS A 158 5.73 1.22 26.34
N GLN A 159 5.54 2.16 25.41
CA GLN A 159 4.50 2.06 24.38
C GLN A 159 4.65 0.77 23.55
N ILE A 160 5.87 0.37 23.21
CA ILE A 160 6.13 -0.86 22.46
C ILE A 160 5.82 -2.09 23.30
N LYS A 161 6.12 -2.07 24.60
CA LYS A 161 5.71 -3.14 25.53
C LYS A 161 4.19 -3.23 25.64
N ASP A 162 3.48 -2.10 25.70
CA ASP A 162 2.01 -2.11 25.71
C ASP A 162 1.43 -2.70 24.41
N ILE A 163 2.05 -2.41 23.26
CA ILE A 163 1.68 -3.01 21.96
C ILE A 163 1.99 -4.52 21.97
N GLU A 164 3.12 -4.92 22.52
CA GLU A 164 3.50 -6.33 22.66
C GLU A 164 2.48 -7.09 23.52
N ASP A 165 2.10 -6.53 24.67
CA ASP A 165 1.11 -7.09 25.58
C ASP A 165 -0.31 -7.10 24.99
N SER A 166 -0.56 -6.38 23.89
CA SER A 166 -1.83 -6.43 23.16
C SER A 166 -1.98 -7.64 22.24
N GLY A 167 -0.90 -8.39 21.98
CA GLY A 167 -0.88 -9.54 21.09
C GLY A 167 -0.41 -9.26 19.67
N ALA A 168 0.18 -8.09 19.40
CA ALA A 168 0.76 -7.78 18.11
C ALA A 168 1.88 -8.80 17.77
N TRP A 169 2.07 -9.14 16.49
CA TRP A 169 3.21 -9.95 16.07
C TRP A 169 4.42 -9.11 15.63
N SER A 170 4.16 -7.86 15.24
CA SER A 170 5.18 -6.89 14.82
C SER A 170 4.84 -5.48 15.26
N VAL A 171 5.86 -4.62 15.22
CA VAL A 171 5.73 -3.18 15.41
C VAL A 171 6.54 -2.43 14.37
N GLU A 172 5.86 -1.53 13.66
CA GLU A 172 6.48 -0.48 12.87
C GLU A 172 7.02 0.61 13.78
N ILE A 173 8.28 0.99 13.60
CA ILE A 173 8.97 1.99 14.40
C ILE A 173 9.46 3.09 13.45
N GLU A 174 8.75 4.22 13.46
CA GLU A 174 8.97 5.31 12.50
C GLU A 174 9.79 6.47 13.09
N CYS A 175 10.80 6.91 12.35
CA CYS A 175 11.61 8.10 12.64
C CYS A 175 12.22 8.15 14.06
N VAL A 176 12.83 7.05 14.51
CA VAL A 176 13.53 6.92 15.81
C VAL A 176 15.06 6.90 15.61
N PRO A 177 15.89 7.42 16.54
CA PRO A 177 17.34 7.29 16.44
C PRO A 177 17.78 5.82 16.32
N HIS A 178 18.71 5.52 15.41
CA HIS A 178 19.09 4.14 15.09
C HIS A 178 19.63 3.33 16.28
N LYS A 179 20.32 3.98 17.24
CA LYS A 179 20.79 3.31 18.47
C LYS A 179 19.63 2.93 19.41
N VAL A 180 18.58 3.75 19.45
CA VAL A 180 17.35 3.46 20.22
C VAL A 180 16.58 2.33 19.55
N MET A 181 16.45 2.36 18.23
CA MET A 181 15.88 1.27 17.44
C MET A 181 16.61 -0.07 17.69
N GLU A 182 17.94 -0.06 17.67
CA GLU A 182 18.75 -1.26 17.96
C GLU A 182 18.49 -1.81 19.36
N ALA A 183 18.49 -0.93 20.37
CA ALA A 183 18.23 -1.32 21.75
C ALA A 183 16.82 -1.92 21.91
N ILE A 184 15.81 -1.28 21.32
CA ILE A 184 14.42 -1.77 21.34
C ILE A 184 14.33 -3.13 20.64
N SER A 185 14.89 -3.27 19.43
CA SER A 185 14.81 -4.49 18.63
C SER A 185 15.38 -5.71 19.34
N LYS A 186 16.38 -5.53 20.22
CA LYS A 186 16.98 -6.59 21.04
C LYS A 186 16.16 -6.95 22.28
N ASN A 187 15.27 -6.07 22.73
CA ASN A 187 14.57 -6.20 24.03
C ASN A 187 13.05 -6.38 23.90
N THR A 188 12.47 -6.31 22.69
CA THR A 188 11.07 -6.70 22.43
C THR A 188 11.00 -8.08 21.77
N SER A 189 9.94 -8.83 22.02
CA SER A 189 9.65 -10.06 21.29
C SER A 189 9.06 -9.82 19.89
N LEU A 190 8.55 -8.60 19.63
CA LEU A 190 7.93 -8.22 18.37
C LEU A 190 8.93 -8.19 17.20
N VAL A 191 8.51 -8.65 16.03
CA VAL A 191 9.25 -8.39 14.78
C VAL A 191 9.26 -6.88 14.56
N THR A 192 10.44 -6.29 14.45
CA THR A 192 10.57 -4.84 14.33
C THR A 192 10.71 -4.40 12.88
N ILE A 193 9.90 -3.42 12.48
CA ILE A 193 9.82 -2.90 11.13
C ILE A 193 10.27 -1.44 11.16
N SER A 194 11.37 -1.11 10.48
CA SER A 194 11.91 0.25 10.50
C SER A 194 11.54 1.01 9.25
N ILE A 195 11.04 2.23 9.45
CA ILE A 195 10.94 3.28 8.43
C ILE A 195 11.59 4.55 8.99
N GLY A 196 12.76 4.91 8.43
CA GLY A 196 13.56 6.04 8.93
C GLY A 196 14.17 5.90 10.33
N SER A 197 14.22 4.67 10.86
CA SER A 197 14.77 4.33 12.18
C SER A 197 16.09 3.55 12.13
N GLY A 198 16.75 3.52 10.97
CA GLY A 198 18.03 2.84 10.76
C GLY A 198 17.89 1.37 10.37
N ASN A 199 19.03 0.68 10.24
CA ASN A 199 19.08 -0.69 9.71
C ASN A 199 19.11 -1.79 10.79
N LYS A 200 19.09 -1.45 12.08
CA LYS A 200 19.12 -2.42 13.19
C LYS A 200 17.70 -2.83 13.63
N SER A 201 16.92 -3.26 12.65
CA SER A 201 15.57 -3.83 12.78
C SER A 201 15.50 -5.20 12.08
N ASP A 202 14.39 -5.90 12.18
CA ASP A 202 14.17 -7.16 11.48
C ASP A 202 13.76 -6.92 10.02
N VAL A 203 12.91 -5.91 9.78
CA VAL A 203 12.35 -5.55 8.47
C VAL A 203 12.69 -4.11 8.12
N GLN A 204 12.98 -3.81 6.85
CA GLN A 204 13.08 -2.45 6.32
C GLN A 204 11.86 -2.13 5.47
N PHE A 205 11.22 -1.00 5.76
CA PHE A 205 9.97 -0.57 5.15
C PHE A 205 10.11 0.75 4.39
N LEU A 206 9.51 0.83 3.20
CA LEU A 206 9.37 2.04 2.38
C LEU A 206 8.07 1.99 1.55
N PHE A 207 7.65 3.12 1.00
CA PHE A 207 6.53 3.17 0.05
C PHE A 207 7.02 2.85 -1.38
N ALA A 208 6.23 2.10 -2.15
CA ALA A 208 6.52 1.86 -3.56
C ALA A 208 6.63 3.18 -4.33
N GLU A 209 5.78 4.16 -4.03
CA GLU A 209 5.83 5.52 -4.58
C GLU A 209 7.20 6.20 -4.40
N ASP A 210 7.84 6.03 -3.23
CA ASP A 210 9.17 6.57 -2.95
C ASP A 210 10.27 5.82 -3.73
N ILE A 211 10.16 4.49 -3.81
CA ILE A 211 11.11 3.62 -4.52
C ILE A 211 11.06 3.89 -6.02
N LEU A 212 9.86 3.99 -6.59
CA LEU A 212 9.59 4.19 -8.01
C LEU A 212 9.71 5.66 -8.43
N GLY A 213 9.70 6.59 -7.48
CA GLY A 213 9.81 8.02 -7.75
C GLY A 213 8.61 8.55 -8.54
N CYS A 214 7.40 8.20 -8.10
CA CYS A 214 6.17 8.60 -8.80
C CYS A 214 5.77 10.06 -8.53
N SER A 215 6.16 10.61 -7.38
CA SER A 215 5.82 11.98 -6.98
C SER A 215 6.82 13.03 -7.47
N SER A 216 6.35 14.27 -7.66
CA SER A 216 7.18 15.47 -7.84
C SER A 216 7.63 16.09 -6.52
N ILE A 217 7.13 15.60 -5.38
CA ILE A 217 7.42 16.14 -4.05
C ILE A 217 8.82 15.68 -3.60
N LYS A 218 9.46 16.52 -2.78
CA LYS A 218 10.73 16.17 -2.13
C LYS A 218 10.54 14.92 -1.26
N LEU A 219 11.35 13.90 -1.53
CA LEU A 219 11.34 12.65 -0.77
C LEU A 219 11.63 12.88 0.72
N PRO A 220 11.00 12.11 1.62
CA PRO A 220 11.39 12.07 3.03
C PRO A 220 12.87 11.74 3.19
N ARG A 221 13.51 12.23 4.26
CA ARG A 221 14.95 12.04 4.53
C ARG A 221 15.41 10.57 4.54
N HIS A 222 14.49 9.65 4.80
CA HIS A 222 14.75 8.23 4.96
C HIS A 222 14.42 7.41 3.71
N ALA A 223 13.79 8.03 2.71
CA ALA A 223 13.43 7.38 1.45
C ALA A 223 14.60 7.44 0.46
N LYS A 224 14.68 6.44 -0.42
CA LYS A 224 15.62 6.40 -1.53
C LYS A 224 14.88 6.05 -2.81
N LYS A 225 15.00 6.94 -3.80
CA LYS A 225 14.49 6.72 -5.16
C LYS A 225 15.41 5.79 -5.94
N TYR A 226 14.84 4.74 -6.52
CA TYR A 226 15.54 3.78 -7.38
C TYR A 226 15.20 3.95 -8.87
N ARG A 227 14.04 4.52 -9.19
CA ARG A 227 13.59 4.86 -10.55
C ARG A 227 12.87 6.22 -10.55
N ASP A 228 12.59 6.78 -11.73
CA ASP A 228 11.90 8.06 -11.87
C ASP A 228 10.65 7.90 -12.76
N PHE A 229 9.59 7.34 -12.17
CA PHE A 229 8.33 7.09 -12.87
C PHE A 229 7.61 8.40 -13.22
N ASN A 230 7.78 9.44 -12.40
CA ASN A 230 7.25 10.77 -12.69
C ASN A 230 7.72 11.29 -14.06
N ARG A 231 9.00 11.10 -14.41
CA ARG A 231 9.50 11.46 -15.75
C ARG A 231 8.75 10.75 -16.88
N PHE A 232 8.42 9.48 -16.72
CA PHE A 232 7.65 8.73 -17.72
C PHE A 232 6.21 9.21 -17.79
N TYR A 233 5.56 9.46 -16.65
CA TYR A 233 4.21 10.03 -16.62
C TYR A 233 4.13 11.41 -17.27
N GLN A 234 5.11 12.28 -17.04
CA GLN A 234 5.19 13.58 -17.70
C GLN A 234 5.37 13.45 -19.21
N LYS A 235 6.23 12.52 -19.65
CA LYS A 235 6.41 12.23 -21.08
C LYS A 235 5.10 11.74 -21.70
N MET A 236 4.44 10.77 -21.08
CA MET A 236 3.13 10.26 -21.55
C MET A 236 2.08 11.37 -21.59
N GLN A 237 2.05 12.26 -20.59
CA GLN A 237 1.11 13.37 -20.57
C GLN A 237 1.37 14.37 -21.71
N LYS A 238 2.64 14.62 -22.03
CA LYS A 238 3.01 15.44 -23.19
C LYS A 238 2.54 14.81 -24.49
N GLU A 239 2.73 13.49 -24.67
CA GLU A 239 2.26 12.78 -25.87
C GLU A 239 0.73 12.81 -26.00
N ARG A 240 -0.03 12.67 -24.89
CA ARG A 240 -1.50 12.85 -24.92
C ARG A 240 -1.90 14.24 -25.41
N ILE A 241 -1.23 15.29 -24.90
CA ILE A 241 -1.51 16.67 -25.31
C ILE A 241 -1.19 16.87 -26.80
N ASN A 242 -0.07 16.33 -27.28
CA ASN A 242 0.32 16.44 -28.68
C ASN A 242 -0.69 15.74 -29.60
N ALA A 243 -1.04 14.49 -29.29
CA ALA A 243 -2.03 13.73 -30.06
C ALA A 243 -3.38 14.45 -30.14
N PHE A 244 -3.84 15.06 -29.03
CA PHE A 244 -5.09 15.83 -29.04
C PHE A 244 -4.99 17.13 -29.83
N LYS A 245 -3.82 17.79 -29.86
CA LYS A 245 -3.59 18.98 -30.69
C LYS A 245 -3.55 18.62 -32.17
N GLU A 246 -2.91 17.51 -32.52
CA GLU A 246 -2.88 16.98 -33.89
C GLU A 246 -4.29 16.65 -34.36
N TYR A 247 -5.05 15.88 -33.58
CA TYR A 247 -6.46 15.58 -33.88
C TYR A 247 -7.31 16.85 -34.03
N LYS A 248 -7.17 17.81 -33.11
CA LYS A 248 -7.89 19.09 -33.20
C LYS A 248 -7.53 19.85 -34.48
N LYS A 249 -6.25 19.89 -34.85
CA LYS A 249 -5.78 20.54 -36.08
C LYS A 249 -6.39 19.85 -37.31
N ASP A 250 -6.39 18.52 -37.34
CA ASP A 250 -6.95 17.77 -38.46
C ASP A 250 -8.45 18.04 -38.64
N VAL A 251 -9.23 18.11 -37.56
CA VAL A 251 -10.65 18.46 -37.63
C VAL A 251 -10.86 19.88 -38.14
N LEU A 252 -10.14 20.87 -37.59
CA LEU A 252 -10.30 22.28 -37.98
C LEU A 252 -9.86 22.55 -39.44
N GLN A 253 -8.99 21.71 -39.99
CA GLN A 253 -8.51 21.81 -41.37
C GLN A 253 -9.30 20.90 -42.33
N ASN A 254 -10.33 20.20 -41.86
CA ASN A 254 -11.06 19.16 -42.59
C ASN A 254 -10.15 18.02 -43.14
N ASN A 255 -8.98 17.78 -42.51
CA ASN A 255 -8.14 16.62 -42.79
C ASN A 255 -8.67 15.34 -42.10
N PHE A 256 -9.55 15.49 -41.11
CA PHE A 256 -10.30 14.41 -40.50
C PHE A 256 -11.78 14.82 -40.30
N PRO A 257 -12.75 13.92 -40.55
CA PRO A 257 -12.60 12.57 -41.10
C PRO A 257 -12.19 12.58 -42.59
N LEU A 258 -11.55 11.49 -43.04
CA LEU A 258 -11.30 11.21 -44.46
C LEU A 258 -12.42 10.31 -44.98
N LYS A 259 -12.53 10.12 -46.31
CA LYS A 259 -13.53 9.22 -46.92
C LYS A 259 -13.58 7.83 -46.27
N LYS A 260 -12.42 7.25 -45.91
CA LYS A 260 -12.33 5.94 -45.24
C LYS A 260 -12.92 5.92 -43.81
N HIS A 261 -13.08 7.08 -43.18
CA HIS A 261 -13.68 7.25 -41.86
C HIS A 261 -15.17 7.64 -41.95
N SER A 262 -15.68 7.89 -43.16
CA SER A 262 -17.07 8.31 -43.41
C SER A 262 -17.86 7.18 -44.03
N ILE A 263 -19.15 7.10 -43.71
CA ILE A 263 -20.08 6.17 -44.35
C ILE A 263 -20.70 6.89 -45.55
N ASP A 264 -20.64 6.27 -46.72
CA ASP A 264 -21.19 6.81 -47.97
C ASP A 264 -22.69 6.46 -48.09
N ILE A 265 -23.44 7.26 -48.84
CA ILE A 265 -24.84 6.99 -49.22
C ILE A 265 -24.93 7.00 -50.74
N GLU A 266 -25.72 6.10 -51.33
CA GLU A 266 -25.95 6.13 -52.78
C GLU A 266 -26.62 7.46 -53.19
N ASN A 267 -26.13 8.05 -54.29
CA ASN A 267 -26.63 9.34 -54.81
C ASN A 267 -28.16 9.38 -54.94
N LYS A 268 -28.77 8.27 -55.39
CA LYS A 268 -30.23 8.17 -55.56
C LYS A 268 -31.03 8.31 -54.25
N GLU A 269 -30.46 7.90 -53.12
CA GLU A 269 -31.15 7.94 -51.82
C GLU A 269 -30.99 9.33 -51.16
N ILE A 270 -29.83 9.98 -51.32
CA ILE A 270 -29.65 11.34 -50.81
C ILE A 270 -30.47 12.38 -51.59
N GLU A 271 -30.64 12.21 -52.91
CA GLU A 271 -31.50 13.09 -53.71
C GLU A 271 -32.96 13.05 -53.25
N LYS A 272 -33.49 11.85 -52.96
CA LYS A 272 -34.84 11.69 -52.39
C LYS A 272 -34.98 12.41 -51.05
N PHE A 273 -33.99 12.25 -50.17
CA PHE A 273 -34.00 12.88 -48.86
C PHE A 273 -33.92 14.41 -48.94
N GLN A 274 -33.09 14.96 -49.83
CA GLN A 274 -32.99 16.40 -50.05
C GLN A 274 -34.30 16.99 -50.58
N LYS A 275 -35.00 16.30 -51.48
CA LYS A 275 -36.33 16.70 -51.97
C LYS A 275 -37.38 16.67 -50.86
N TYR A 276 -37.34 15.70 -49.96
CA TYR A 276 -38.20 15.67 -48.78
C TYR A 276 -37.96 16.90 -47.89
N LEU A 277 -36.70 17.22 -47.57
CA LEU A 277 -36.35 18.35 -46.71
C LEU A 277 -36.75 19.72 -47.28
N SER A 278 -36.77 19.89 -48.61
CA SER A 278 -37.18 21.15 -49.24
C SER A 278 -38.69 21.35 -49.28
N GLN A 279 -39.47 20.29 -49.09
CA GLN A 279 -40.94 20.34 -49.01
C GLN A 279 -41.44 20.64 -47.59
N GLU A 280 -40.60 20.47 -46.56
CA GLU A 280 -40.91 20.79 -45.15
C GLU A 280 -40.50 22.22 -44.72
N LYS A 281 -39.83 22.98 -45.59
CA LYS A 281 -39.52 24.40 -45.38
C LYS A 281 -40.60 25.29 -45.97
#